data_AF-A0A2G5V081-F1
#
_entry.id   AF-A0A2G5V081-F1
#
_cell.length_a   1.000
_cell.length_b   1.000
_cell.length_c   1.000
_cell.angle_alpha   90.00
_cell.angle_beta   90.00
_cell.angle_gamma   90.00
#
_symmetry.space_group_name_H-M   'P 1'
#
loop_
_entity.id
_entity.type
_entity.pdbx_description
1 polymer ?
#
loop_
_entity_poly.entity_id
_entity_poly.type
_entity_poly.pdbx_seq_one_letter_code
_entity_poly.pdbx_strand_id
1 'polypeptide(L)'
;MKSEVSDALKATSTLRKILDDEDDHTTMNTMSLEEVLKNFDTKNVEFIRYPILRAKHRATPIPISTSDKPNGTCILAIDAFFQFFKELTLGLKFYQKGGSVDDVNRMISALKKTFKLNYTTPYFVPTPDEGIVKRVANFVNKDFGNVPAKELRDVKREGFTVRILKNELADLGLTTKFPEIQNYAEAVYFDVMERKKERYLRTCDLFDAVEHCQLNCTLERLPILKKFVHNQKGCHRVYGLECEYCDGGENPETQKLLVLKKELAELQKAHDKICKEYRQKSREIQELEKENEPVVKRMKLDDSYELSIDDEERNAPSTSNLS
;
A
#
# COMPACT_ATOMS: atom_id res chain seq x y z
N MET A 1 -29.45 12.79 -14.30
CA MET A 1 -29.38 11.38 -14.73
C MET A 1 -30.43 10.45 -14.11
N LYS A 2 -30.91 10.59 -12.84
CA LYS A 2 -32.15 9.88 -12.40
C LYS A 2 -33.41 10.49 -13.06
N SER A 3 -33.47 11.82 -13.20
CA SER A 3 -34.58 12.58 -13.80
C SER A 3 -34.70 12.45 -15.32
N GLU A 4 -33.61 12.63 -16.07
CA GLU A 4 -33.65 12.61 -17.56
C GLU A 4 -33.96 11.20 -18.09
N VAL A 5 -33.42 10.19 -17.42
CA VAL A 5 -33.71 8.77 -17.67
C VAL A 5 -35.14 8.44 -17.19
N SER A 6 -35.59 8.97 -16.05
CA SER A 6 -36.95 8.75 -15.53
C SER A 6 -38.05 9.37 -16.40
N ASP A 7 -37.82 10.52 -17.04
CA ASP A 7 -38.82 11.15 -17.91
C ASP A 7 -38.87 10.50 -19.31
N ALA A 8 -37.73 10.05 -19.84
CA ALA A 8 -37.66 9.28 -21.09
C ALA A 8 -38.11 7.81 -20.92
N LEU A 9 -37.93 7.21 -19.74
CA LEU A 9 -38.26 5.81 -19.43
C LEU A 9 -39.52 5.65 -18.57
N LYS A 10 -40.43 6.64 -18.61
CA LYS A 10 -41.81 6.54 -18.06
C LYS A 10 -42.59 5.31 -18.57
N ALA A 11 -42.06 4.51 -19.49
CA ALA A 11 -42.68 3.31 -20.04
C ALA A 11 -42.38 1.99 -19.29
N THR A 12 -41.44 1.90 -18.35
CA THR A 12 -41.15 0.58 -17.70
C THR A 12 -40.87 0.66 -16.19
N SER A 13 -41.81 0.14 -15.40
CA SER A 13 -41.82 0.05 -13.94
C SER A 13 -40.61 -0.66 -13.31
N THR A 14 -39.85 -1.42 -14.09
CA THR A 14 -38.67 -2.18 -13.67
C THR A 14 -37.44 -1.28 -13.41
N LEU A 15 -37.28 -0.16 -14.13
CA LEU A 15 -36.18 0.79 -13.89
C LEU A 15 -36.34 1.55 -12.58
N ARG A 16 -37.58 1.88 -12.21
CA ARG A 16 -37.87 2.53 -10.92
C ARG A 16 -37.39 1.66 -9.76
N LYS A 17 -37.75 0.38 -9.74
CA LYS A 17 -37.33 -0.53 -8.66
C LYS A 17 -35.81 -0.67 -8.50
N ILE A 18 -35.05 -0.72 -9.61
CA ILE A 18 -33.58 -0.78 -9.56
C ILE A 18 -32.96 0.55 -9.07
N LEU A 19 -33.63 1.69 -9.33
CA LEU A 19 -33.18 3.02 -8.93
C LEU A 19 -33.68 3.45 -7.54
N ASP A 20 -34.72 2.81 -7.02
CA ASP A 20 -35.44 3.12 -5.78
C ASP A 20 -35.01 2.25 -4.58
N ASP A 21 -34.27 1.14 -4.77
CA ASP A 21 -33.88 0.24 -3.67
C ASP A 21 -32.75 0.78 -2.75
N GLU A 22 -32.20 1.97 -3.01
CA GLU A 22 -31.34 2.67 -2.04
C GLU A 22 -31.68 4.17 -2.01
N ASP A 23 -32.42 4.58 -0.98
CA ASP A 23 -32.71 5.96 -0.54
C ASP A 23 -31.41 6.75 -0.24
N ASP A 24 -30.63 7.05 -1.28
CA ASP A 24 -29.47 7.89 -1.17
C ASP A 24 -29.38 8.89 -2.31
N HIS A 25 -29.95 10.08 -2.06
CA HIS A 25 -29.86 11.25 -2.94
C HIS A 25 -28.42 11.75 -3.16
N THR A 26 -27.41 11.17 -2.51
CA THR A 26 -26.02 11.62 -2.61
C THR A 26 -25.18 10.87 -3.65
N THR A 27 -25.73 9.84 -4.30
CA THR A 27 -24.97 8.99 -5.22
C THR A 27 -25.71 8.70 -6.52
N MET A 28 -25.02 8.75 -7.66
CA MET A 28 -25.60 8.37 -8.96
C MET A 28 -24.92 7.12 -9.49
N ASN A 29 -25.64 5.99 -9.44
CA ASN A 29 -25.15 4.69 -9.91
C ASN A 29 -24.91 4.69 -11.43
N THR A 30 -23.96 3.88 -11.88
CA THR A 30 -23.72 3.62 -13.31
C THR A 30 -24.25 2.27 -13.72
N MET A 31 -24.63 2.15 -14.99
CA MET A 31 -24.94 0.89 -15.64
C MET A 31 -24.20 0.85 -16.98
N SER A 32 -23.74 -0.34 -17.39
CA SER A 32 -23.10 -0.50 -18.69
C SER A 32 -24.13 -0.36 -19.82
N LEU A 33 -23.68 0.06 -21.01
CA LEU A 33 -24.58 0.15 -22.16
C LEU A 33 -25.12 -1.23 -22.54
N GLU A 34 -24.29 -2.27 -22.44
CA GLU A 34 -24.70 -3.66 -22.69
C GLU A 34 -25.84 -4.08 -21.76
N GLU A 35 -25.74 -3.78 -20.46
CA GLU A 35 -26.83 -4.05 -19.50
C GLU A 35 -28.09 -3.26 -19.84
N VAL A 36 -27.95 -2.00 -20.26
CA VAL A 36 -29.11 -1.19 -20.65
C VAL A 36 -29.81 -1.80 -21.86
N LEU A 37 -29.06 -2.13 -22.92
CA LEU A 37 -29.60 -2.70 -24.15
C LEU A 37 -30.20 -4.10 -23.93
N LYS A 38 -29.66 -4.88 -22.99
CA LYS A 38 -30.15 -6.22 -22.68
C LYS A 38 -31.44 -6.20 -21.85
N ASN A 39 -31.58 -5.25 -20.93
CA ASN A 39 -32.63 -5.28 -19.92
C ASN A 39 -33.80 -4.32 -20.21
N PHE A 40 -33.67 -3.39 -21.17
CA PHE A 40 -34.69 -2.36 -21.42
C PHE A 40 -35.02 -2.18 -22.90
N ASP A 41 -36.26 -1.80 -23.18
CA ASP A 41 -36.66 -1.34 -24.52
C ASP A 41 -36.14 0.08 -24.74
N THR A 42 -35.18 0.21 -25.64
CA THR A 42 -34.44 1.44 -25.91
C THR A 42 -34.83 2.10 -27.24
N LYS A 43 -35.88 1.61 -27.91
CA LYS A 43 -36.31 2.09 -29.25
C LYS A 43 -36.59 3.60 -29.32
N ASN A 44 -37.05 4.19 -28.21
CA ASN A 44 -37.39 5.61 -28.11
C ASN A 44 -36.37 6.41 -27.26
N VAL A 45 -35.20 5.84 -27.01
CA VAL A 45 -34.14 6.46 -26.19
C VAL A 45 -32.99 6.87 -27.09
N GLU A 46 -32.66 8.16 -27.10
CA GLU A 46 -31.43 8.65 -27.74
C GLU A 46 -30.29 8.70 -26.71
N PHE A 47 -29.19 8.02 -27.00
CA PHE A 47 -28.00 8.02 -26.15
C PHE A 47 -27.02 9.10 -26.60
N ILE A 48 -26.85 10.13 -25.76
CA ILE A 48 -25.83 11.15 -25.96
C ILE A 48 -24.49 10.63 -25.45
N ARG A 49 -23.52 10.51 -26.36
CA ARG A 49 -22.14 10.19 -25.99
C ARG A 49 -21.46 11.43 -25.45
N TYR A 50 -21.13 11.42 -24.16
CA TYR A 50 -20.35 12.48 -23.54
C TYR A 50 -18.97 11.96 -23.11
N PRO A 51 -17.86 12.52 -23.62
CA PRO A 51 -16.54 12.08 -23.21
C PRO A 51 -16.23 12.48 -21.76
N ILE A 52 -15.63 11.58 -20.99
CA ILE A 52 -15.13 11.92 -19.66
C ILE A 52 -13.79 12.63 -19.81
N LEU A 53 -13.87 13.95 -19.96
CA LEU A 53 -12.70 14.82 -20.10
C LEU A 53 -12.03 15.03 -18.75
N ARG A 54 -10.69 15.00 -18.75
CA ARG A 54 -9.86 15.22 -17.57
C ARG A 54 -8.74 16.18 -17.93
N ALA A 55 -8.61 17.25 -17.15
CA ALA A 55 -7.37 18.02 -17.11
C ALA A 55 -6.34 17.26 -16.26
N LYS A 56 -5.05 17.66 -16.34
CA LYS A 56 -3.97 17.01 -15.56
C LYS A 56 -4.30 16.90 -14.07
N HIS A 57 -5.05 17.87 -13.52
CA HIS A 57 -5.27 18.00 -12.08
C HIS A 57 -6.74 17.89 -11.65
N ARG A 58 -7.68 17.79 -12.59
CA ARG A 58 -9.11 17.80 -12.25
C ARG A 58 -9.94 17.12 -13.34
N ALA A 59 -10.95 16.37 -12.94
CA ALA A 59 -11.97 15.93 -13.88
C ALA A 59 -12.88 17.10 -14.27
N THR A 60 -13.27 17.16 -15.54
CA THR A 60 -14.27 18.11 -16.00
C THR A 60 -15.63 17.68 -15.43
N PRO A 61 -16.34 18.56 -14.70
CA PRO A 61 -17.67 18.24 -14.22
C PRO A 61 -18.59 17.88 -15.37
N ILE A 62 -19.37 16.83 -15.18
CA ILE A 62 -20.41 16.40 -16.11
C ILE A 62 -21.70 17.12 -15.69
N PRO A 63 -22.34 17.86 -16.60
CA PRO A 63 -23.61 18.51 -16.29
C PRO A 63 -24.66 17.44 -15.98
N ILE A 64 -25.46 17.70 -14.94
CA ILE A 64 -26.64 16.91 -14.62
C ILE A 64 -27.84 17.86 -14.57
N SER A 65 -28.90 17.55 -15.28
CA SER A 65 -30.18 18.25 -15.10
C SER A 65 -31.10 17.35 -14.29
N THR A 66 -31.18 17.62 -12.98
CA THR A 66 -32.24 17.08 -12.12
C THR A 66 -33.32 18.12 -11.90
N SER A 67 -34.56 17.66 -11.67
CA SER A 67 -35.70 18.53 -11.31
C SER A 67 -35.36 19.51 -10.19
N ASP A 68 -34.49 19.08 -9.28
CA ASP A 68 -34.14 19.79 -8.06
C ASP A 68 -32.85 20.61 -8.22
N LYS A 69 -32.04 20.34 -9.26
CA LYS A 69 -30.78 21.02 -9.58
C LYS A 69 -30.60 21.14 -11.10
N PRO A 70 -31.21 22.15 -11.73
CA PRO A 70 -31.15 22.33 -13.19
C PRO A 70 -29.73 22.60 -13.71
N ASN A 71 -28.84 23.14 -12.86
CA ASN A 71 -27.42 23.40 -13.16
C ASN A 71 -26.47 22.52 -12.33
N GLY A 72 -26.93 21.33 -11.91
CA GLY A 72 -26.09 20.43 -11.14
C GLY A 72 -24.89 19.94 -11.96
N THR A 73 -23.83 19.54 -11.28
CA THR A 73 -22.75 18.79 -11.91
C THR A 73 -22.38 17.57 -11.08
N CYS A 74 -21.79 16.57 -11.72
CA CYS A 74 -21.21 15.41 -11.04
C CYS A 74 -19.82 15.09 -11.62
N ILE A 75 -19.06 14.28 -10.88
CA ILE A 75 -17.81 13.69 -11.33
C ILE A 75 -17.76 12.23 -10.90
N LEU A 76 -16.94 11.41 -11.55
CA LEU A 76 -16.73 10.03 -11.10
C LEU A 76 -16.16 10.03 -9.69
N ALA A 77 -16.60 9.08 -8.86
CA ALA A 77 -16.11 8.91 -7.49
C ALA A 77 -14.59 8.73 -7.46
N ILE A 78 -14.02 8.02 -8.41
CA ILE A 78 -12.56 7.85 -8.52
C ILE A 78 -11.84 9.15 -8.88
N ASP A 79 -12.45 10.01 -9.69
CA ASP A 79 -11.88 11.32 -10.02
C ASP A 79 -11.91 12.27 -8.82
N ALA A 80 -13.00 12.22 -8.04
CA ALA A 80 -13.13 12.88 -6.76
C ALA A 80 -12.09 12.39 -5.74
N PHE A 81 -11.85 11.08 -5.68
CA PHE A 81 -10.87 10.47 -4.79
C PHE A 81 -9.44 10.94 -5.11
N PHE A 82 -9.03 10.96 -6.38
CA PHE A 82 -7.70 11.45 -6.72
C PHE A 82 -7.55 12.96 -6.49
N GLN A 83 -8.59 13.76 -6.71
CA GLN A 83 -8.58 15.17 -6.31
C GLN A 83 -8.42 15.36 -4.80
N PHE A 84 -9.14 14.55 -4.00
CA PHE A 84 -8.99 14.54 -2.55
C PHE A 84 -7.56 14.22 -2.13
N PHE A 85 -6.98 13.14 -2.67
CA PHE A 85 -5.64 12.69 -2.30
C PHE A 85 -4.54 13.64 -2.74
N LYS A 86 -4.67 14.23 -3.94
CA LYS A 86 -3.76 15.26 -4.42
C LYS A 86 -3.73 16.46 -3.49
N GLU A 87 -4.90 16.96 -3.10
CA GLU A 87 -5.00 18.08 -2.16
C GLU A 87 -4.45 17.72 -0.79
N LEU A 88 -4.80 16.54 -0.27
CA LEU A 88 -4.34 16.06 1.04
C LEU A 88 -2.80 15.99 1.11
N THR A 89 -2.17 15.44 0.07
CA THR A 89 -0.73 15.13 0.06
C THR A 89 0.13 16.30 -0.39
N LEU A 90 -0.21 16.97 -1.50
CA LEU A 90 0.59 18.06 -2.06
C LEU A 90 0.15 19.42 -1.56
N GLY A 91 -1.16 19.70 -1.56
CA GLY A 91 -1.71 21.00 -1.15
C GLY A 91 -1.56 21.24 0.35
N LEU A 92 -2.06 20.30 1.14
CA LEU A 92 -2.16 20.42 2.60
C LEU A 92 -0.98 19.77 3.33
N LYS A 93 -0.22 18.91 2.65
CA LYS A 93 0.99 18.24 3.17
C LYS A 93 0.71 17.45 4.44
N PHE A 94 -0.44 16.77 4.46
CA PHE A 94 -0.95 16.06 5.63
C PHE A 94 0.08 15.11 6.24
N TYR A 95 0.79 14.33 5.43
CA TYR A 95 1.79 13.39 5.94
C TYR A 95 3.09 14.04 6.41
N GLN A 96 3.35 15.31 6.08
CA GLN A 96 4.46 16.04 6.70
C GLN A 96 4.05 16.61 8.07
N LYS A 97 2.79 17.07 8.19
CA LYS A 97 2.28 17.78 9.37
C LYS A 97 1.71 16.87 10.45
N GLY A 98 1.09 15.75 10.06
CA GLY A 98 0.36 14.83 10.92
C GLY A 98 0.66 13.38 10.56
N GLY A 99 -0.40 12.57 10.42
CA GLY A 99 -0.29 11.17 10.01
C GLY A 99 0.00 10.21 11.16
N SER A 100 -0.39 10.55 12.38
CA SER A 100 -0.54 9.56 13.44
C SER A 100 -1.66 8.57 13.08
N VAL A 101 -1.73 7.44 13.81
CA VAL A 101 -2.81 6.46 13.62
C VAL A 101 -4.20 7.11 13.77
N ASP A 102 -4.34 8.01 14.75
CA ASP A 102 -5.59 8.73 14.97
C ASP A 102 -5.94 9.68 13.82
N ASP A 103 -4.95 10.39 13.28
CA ASP A 103 -5.16 11.29 12.14
C ASP A 103 -5.62 10.51 10.91
N VAL A 104 -5.01 9.35 10.66
CA VAL A 104 -5.39 8.45 9.57
C VAL A 104 -6.80 7.90 9.77
N ASN A 105 -7.18 7.53 11.00
CA ASN A 105 -8.53 7.09 11.32
C ASN A 105 -9.57 8.20 11.09
N ARG A 106 -9.25 9.45 11.44
CA ARG A 106 -10.12 10.59 11.16
C ARG A 106 -10.24 10.86 9.67
N MET A 107 -9.14 10.75 8.90
CA MET A 107 -9.15 10.85 7.45
C MET A 107 -10.06 9.78 6.82
N ILE A 108 -9.96 8.52 7.24
CA ILE A 108 -10.83 7.44 6.78
C ILE A 108 -12.30 7.75 7.10
N SER A 109 -12.58 8.28 8.29
CA SER A 109 -13.93 8.68 8.68
C SER A 109 -14.49 9.79 7.79
N ALA A 110 -13.65 10.75 7.38
CA ALA A 110 -14.03 11.80 6.42
C ALA A 110 -14.27 11.22 5.01
N LEU A 111 -13.43 10.27 4.57
CA LEU A 111 -13.61 9.57 3.30
C LEU A 111 -14.92 8.79 3.28
N LYS A 112 -15.26 8.06 4.35
CA LYS A 112 -16.52 7.30 4.46
C LYS A 112 -17.77 8.19 4.38
N LYS A 113 -17.68 9.46 4.77
CA LYS A 113 -18.78 10.44 4.62
C LYS A 113 -18.94 10.95 3.19
N THR A 114 -17.90 10.82 2.37
CA THR A 114 -17.86 11.35 0.99
C THR A 114 -17.99 10.23 -0.05
N PHE A 115 -17.50 9.04 0.27
CA PHE A 115 -17.38 7.92 -0.65
C PHE A 115 -18.02 6.66 -0.05
N LYS A 116 -18.78 5.96 -0.88
CA LYS A 116 -19.19 4.57 -0.66
C LYS A 116 -18.00 3.65 -0.92
N LEU A 117 -17.14 3.49 0.09
CA LEU A 117 -15.90 2.72 -0.06
C LEU A 117 -16.12 1.23 -0.40
N ASN A 118 -17.29 0.69 -0.06
CA ASN A 118 -17.62 -0.73 -0.30
C ASN A 118 -18.32 -0.97 -1.65
N TYR A 119 -18.66 0.08 -2.40
CA TYR A 119 -19.31 -0.08 -3.71
C TYR A 119 -18.35 -0.76 -4.70
N THR A 120 -18.88 -1.75 -5.41
CA THR A 120 -18.14 -2.62 -6.34
C THR A 120 -18.12 -2.10 -7.76
N THR A 121 -19.05 -1.21 -8.11
CA THR A 121 -19.17 -0.61 -9.43
C THR A 121 -18.81 0.88 -9.39
N PRO A 122 -18.30 1.45 -10.50
CA PRO A 122 -18.19 2.89 -10.65
C PRO A 122 -19.49 3.63 -10.30
N TYR A 123 -19.37 4.83 -9.77
CA TYR A 123 -20.50 5.72 -9.53
C TYR A 123 -20.06 7.18 -9.67
N PHE A 124 -21.04 8.06 -9.85
CA PHE A 124 -20.81 9.50 -9.81
C PHE A 124 -21.18 10.07 -8.44
N VAL A 125 -20.36 11.01 -8.00
CA VAL A 125 -20.64 11.87 -6.86
C VAL A 125 -21.14 13.22 -7.39
N PRO A 126 -22.29 13.72 -6.91
CA PRO A 126 -22.70 15.10 -7.16
C PRO A 126 -21.61 16.04 -6.64
N THR A 127 -21.24 17.04 -7.42
CA THR A 127 -20.33 18.08 -6.97
C THR A 127 -21.15 19.04 -6.09
N PRO A 128 -20.91 19.12 -4.77
CA PRO A 128 -21.59 20.11 -3.95
C PRO A 128 -20.99 21.50 -4.19
N ASP A 129 -21.77 22.55 -3.90
CA ASP A 129 -21.32 23.94 -4.01
C ASP A 129 -20.05 24.21 -3.18
N GLU A 130 -19.86 23.49 -2.07
CA GLU A 130 -18.68 23.61 -1.21
C GLU A 130 -17.46 22.79 -1.66
N GLY A 131 -17.57 21.88 -2.62
CA GLY A 131 -16.43 21.11 -3.17
C GLY A 131 -15.73 20.14 -2.20
N ILE A 132 -15.13 19.09 -2.76
CA ILE A 132 -14.36 18.09 -1.98
C ILE A 132 -13.11 18.74 -1.35
N VAL A 133 -12.45 19.63 -2.09
CA VAL A 133 -11.25 20.36 -1.68
C VAL A 133 -11.47 21.13 -0.38
N LYS A 134 -12.57 21.88 -0.24
CA LYS A 134 -12.89 22.65 0.98
C LYS A 134 -13.07 21.72 2.18
N ARG A 135 -13.69 20.55 1.99
CA ARG A 135 -13.84 19.55 3.06
C ARG A 135 -12.48 19.00 3.53
N VAL A 136 -11.57 18.69 2.59
CA VAL A 136 -10.21 18.25 2.95
C VAL A 136 -9.47 19.36 3.69
N ALA A 137 -9.53 20.58 3.17
CA ALA A 137 -8.87 21.74 3.77
C ALA A 137 -9.37 21.99 5.19
N ASN A 138 -10.68 21.96 5.42
CA ASN A 138 -11.26 22.12 6.75
C ASN A 138 -10.82 21.01 7.71
N PHE A 139 -10.73 19.77 7.23
CA PHE A 139 -10.24 18.64 8.02
C PHE A 139 -8.79 18.85 8.47
N VAL A 140 -7.88 19.21 7.56
CA VAL A 140 -6.46 19.35 7.89
C VAL A 140 -6.17 20.65 8.63
N ASN A 141 -6.73 21.79 8.19
CA ASN A 141 -6.38 23.10 8.74
C ASN A 141 -6.81 23.27 10.20
N LYS A 142 -7.90 22.60 10.62
CA LYS A 142 -8.38 22.68 12.00
C LYS A 142 -7.32 22.22 13.02
N ASP A 143 -6.62 21.14 12.70
CA ASP A 143 -5.70 20.48 13.63
C ASP A 143 -4.23 20.75 13.28
N PHE A 144 -3.92 21.06 12.01
CA PHE A 144 -2.55 21.12 11.48
C PHE A 144 -2.20 22.43 10.75
N GLY A 145 -3.08 23.43 10.76
CA GLY A 145 -2.88 24.67 9.99
C GLY A 145 -1.56 25.39 10.28
N ASN A 146 -1.09 25.33 11.53
CA ASN A 146 0.12 26.00 11.98
C ASN A 146 1.38 25.11 11.98
N VAL A 147 1.24 23.83 11.61
CA VAL A 147 2.39 22.92 11.60
C VAL A 147 3.23 23.18 10.33
N PRO A 148 4.52 23.50 10.47
CA PRO A 148 5.37 23.77 9.33
C PRO A 148 5.55 22.52 8.47
N ALA A 149 5.61 22.71 7.16
CA ALA A 149 5.89 21.66 6.19
C ALA A 149 6.85 22.19 5.13
N LYS A 150 7.67 21.31 4.56
CA LYS A 150 8.65 21.68 3.55
C LYS A 150 7.99 21.78 2.17
N GLU A 151 8.54 22.65 1.34
CA GLU A 151 8.22 22.72 -0.09
C GLU A 151 9.04 21.70 -0.87
N LEU A 152 8.45 21.20 -1.95
CA LEU A 152 9.16 20.39 -2.93
C LEU A 152 10.20 21.27 -3.63
N ARG A 153 11.42 20.74 -3.76
CA ARG A 153 12.51 21.45 -4.44
C ARG A 153 12.36 21.40 -5.95
N ASP A 154 12.79 22.48 -6.60
CA ASP A 154 12.83 22.54 -8.05
C ASP A 154 13.85 21.56 -8.64
N VAL A 155 13.44 20.92 -9.73
CA VAL A 155 14.29 20.01 -10.50
C VAL A 155 15.15 20.82 -11.46
N LYS A 156 16.44 20.46 -11.56
CA LYS A 156 17.37 21.07 -12.51
C LYS A 156 17.05 20.70 -13.97
N ARG A 157 17.71 21.35 -14.92
CA ARG A 157 17.44 21.16 -16.36
C ARG A 157 17.71 19.74 -16.86
N GLU A 158 18.59 19.01 -16.18
CA GLU A 158 18.94 17.62 -16.49
C GLU A 158 17.88 16.61 -16.00
N GLY A 159 16.87 17.10 -15.28
CA GLY A 159 15.82 16.31 -14.67
C GLY A 159 16.22 15.64 -13.36
N PHE A 160 15.40 14.68 -12.92
CA PHE A 160 15.66 13.92 -11.70
C PHE A 160 15.81 12.42 -11.99
N THR A 161 16.46 11.72 -11.06
CA THR A 161 16.65 10.27 -11.07
C THR A 161 15.91 9.63 -9.88
N VAL A 162 15.77 8.31 -9.85
CA VAL A 162 15.25 7.58 -8.68
C VAL A 162 15.96 7.99 -7.39
N ARG A 163 17.29 8.17 -7.44
CA ARG A 163 18.07 8.63 -6.29
C ARG A 163 17.63 10.01 -5.80
N ILE A 164 17.39 10.94 -6.72
CA ILE A 164 16.88 12.28 -6.37
C ILE A 164 15.49 12.19 -5.76
N LEU A 165 14.59 11.35 -6.32
CA LEU A 165 13.26 11.11 -5.75
C LEU A 165 13.35 10.56 -4.32
N LYS A 166 14.18 9.54 -4.07
CA LYS A 166 14.38 8.96 -2.72
C LYS A 166 14.91 10.01 -1.73
N ASN A 167 15.85 10.85 -2.17
CA ASN A 167 16.38 11.95 -1.34
C ASN A 167 15.32 13.02 -1.04
N GLU A 168 14.45 13.32 -2.00
CA GLU A 168 13.36 14.27 -1.81
C GLU A 168 12.34 13.74 -0.80
N LEU A 169 11.95 12.46 -0.91
CA LEU A 169 11.04 11.81 0.06
C LEU A 169 11.61 11.88 1.49
N ALA A 170 12.92 11.69 1.65
CA ALA A 170 13.59 11.81 2.94
C ALA A 170 13.65 13.26 3.43
N ASP A 171 14.00 14.21 2.55
CA ASP A 171 14.05 15.63 2.92
C ASP A 171 12.70 16.16 3.37
N LEU A 172 11.61 15.77 2.70
CA LEU A 172 10.24 16.10 3.10
C LEU A 172 9.80 15.44 4.43
N GLY A 173 10.65 14.60 5.04
CA GLY A 173 10.34 13.88 6.28
C GLY A 173 9.34 12.74 6.12
N LEU A 174 9.02 12.35 4.88
CA LEU A 174 8.02 11.32 4.60
C LEU A 174 8.52 9.92 4.99
N THR A 175 9.83 9.68 4.95
CA THR A 175 10.44 8.41 5.40
C THR A 175 10.22 8.14 6.89
N THR A 176 10.02 9.18 7.70
CA THR A 176 9.72 9.02 9.14
C THR A 176 8.30 8.50 9.35
N LYS A 177 7.35 8.91 8.51
CA LYS A 177 5.94 8.47 8.58
C LYS A 177 5.69 7.17 7.82
N PHE A 178 6.41 7.01 6.72
CA PHE A 178 6.38 5.87 5.84
C PHE A 178 7.79 5.31 5.65
N PRO A 179 8.29 4.46 6.57
CA PRO A 179 9.61 3.85 6.42
C PRO A 179 9.80 3.10 5.11
N GLU A 180 8.71 2.56 4.55
CA GLU A 180 8.67 1.81 3.29
C GLU A 180 8.55 2.69 2.03
N ILE A 181 8.38 4.02 2.14
CA ILE A 181 8.02 4.87 0.98
C ILE A 181 9.03 4.82 -0.16
N GLN A 182 10.31 4.63 0.17
CA GLN A 182 11.36 4.52 -0.82
C GLN A 182 11.32 3.22 -1.62
N ASN A 183 10.60 2.19 -1.16
CA ASN A 183 10.42 0.94 -1.89
C ASN A 183 9.57 1.16 -3.15
N TYR A 184 8.62 2.10 -3.13
CA TYR A 184 7.77 2.43 -4.27
C TYR A 184 8.45 3.38 -5.27
N ALA A 185 9.55 4.05 -4.88
CA ALA A 185 10.15 5.12 -5.66
C ALA A 185 10.62 4.66 -7.05
N GLU A 186 11.07 3.42 -7.19
CA GLU A 186 11.56 2.89 -8.45
C GLU A 186 10.42 2.62 -9.44
N ALA A 187 9.41 1.86 -9.03
CA ALA A 187 8.22 1.58 -9.85
C ALA A 187 7.50 2.88 -10.26
N VAL A 188 7.31 3.80 -9.31
CA VAL A 188 6.71 5.11 -9.58
C VAL A 188 7.55 5.91 -10.58
N TYR A 189 8.87 5.94 -10.41
CA TYR A 189 9.76 6.67 -11.32
C TYR A 189 9.67 6.12 -12.74
N PHE A 190 9.64 4.80 -12.93
CA PHE A 190 9.49 4.20 -14.25
C PHE A 190 8.18 4.62 -14.92
N ASP A 191 7.07 4.56 -14.19
CA ASP A 191 5.77 5.00 -14.71
C ASP A 191 5.74 6.49 -15.09
N VAL A 192 6.38 7.35 -14.28
CA VAL A 192 6.53 8.78 -14.58
C VAL A 192 7.40 8.98 -15.82
N MET A 193 8.48 8.21 -15.97
CA MET A 193 9.36 8.25 -17.13
C MET A 193 8.66 7.85 -18.43
N GLU A 194 7.80 6.84 -18.39
CA GLU A 194 7.01 6.43 -19.55
C GLU A 194 6.00 7.49 -19.99
N ARG A 195 5.51 8.30 -19.04
CA ARG A 195 4.47 9.32 -19.28
C ARG A 195 5.04 10.73 -19.45
N LYS A 196 6.36 10.89 -19.45
CA LYS A 196 7.01 12.20 -19.55
C LYS A 196 6.67 12.88 -20.88
N LYS A 197 6.45 14.18 -20.83
CA LYS A 197 6.14 14.99 -22.02
C LYS A 197 7.37 15.61 -22.66
N GLU A 198 8.48 15.62 -21.94
CA GLU A 198 9.70 16.32 -22.32
C GLU A 198 10.88 15.35 -22.32
N ARG A 199 12.01 15.80 -22.86
CA ARG A 199 13.25 15.00 -22.89
C ARG A 199 13.67 14.54 -21.48
N TYR A 200 13.55 15.43 -20.49
CA TYR A 200 13.90 15.20 -19.10
C TYR A 200 12.68 15.39 -18.18
N LEU A 201 12.67 14.70 -17.04
CA LEU A 201 11.63 14.88 -16.03
C LEU A 201 11.74 16.24 -15.37
N ARG A 202 10.63 16.95 -15.24
CA ARG A 202 10.57 18.32 -14.67
C ARG A 202 10.08 18.30 -13.23
N THR A 203 10.05 19.47 -12.60
CA THR A 203 9.46 19.64 -11.26
C THR A 203 8.02 19.13 -11.20
N CYS A 204 7.19 19.38 -12.22
CA CYS A 204 5.81 18.88 -12.23
C CYS A 204 5.71 17.35 -12.24
N ASP A 205 6.72 16.66 -12.75
CA ASP A 205 6.79 15.20 -12.79
C ASP A 205 7.32 14.67 -11.45
N LEU A 206 8.13 15.45 -10.72
CA LEU A 206 8.53 15.17 -9.34
C LEU A 206 7.34 15.30 -8.38
N PHE A 207 6.49 16.31 -8.56
CA PHE A 207 5.22 16.41 -7.82
C PHE A 207 4.37 15.15 -8.00
N ASP A 208 4.20 14.68 -9.23
CA ASP A 208 3.44 13.47 -9.52
C ASP A 208 4.11 12.25 -8.86
N ALA A 209 5.44 12.10 -8.96
CA ALA A 209 6.16 10.99 -8.32
C ALA A 209 6.00 10.97 -6.80
N VAL A 210 6.12 12.11 -6.13
CA VAL A 210 5.98 12.21 -4.67
C VAL A 210 4.53 11.99 -4.22
N GLU A 211 3.55 12.46 -4.99
CA GLU A 211 2.12 12.15 -4.78
C GLU A 211 1.88 10.63 -4.84
N HIS A 212 2.37 9.97 -5.90
CA HIS A 212 2.16 8.54 -6.11
C HIS A 212 2.90 7.66 -5.10
N CYS A 213 4.10 8.03 -4.65
CA CYS A 213 4.77 7.29 -3.55
C CYS A 213 3.94 7.32 -2.26
N GLN A 214 3.40 8.49 -1.87
CA GLN A 214 2.53 8.61 -0.69
C GLN A 214 1.21 7.86 -0.87
N LEU A 215 0.63 7.91 -2.07
CA LEU A 215 -0.60 7.19 -2.37
C LEU A 215 -0.41 5.67 -2.29
N ASN A 216 0.67 5.11 -2.84
CA ASN A 216 0.97 3.69 -2.70
C ASN A 216 1.09 3.27 -1.23
N CYS A 217 1.87 3.99 -0.42
CA CYS A 217 1.94 3.75 1.02
C CYS A 217 0.55 3.73 1.68
N THR A 218 -0.30 4.67 1.30
CA THR A 218 -1.65 4.79 1.88
C THR A 218 -2.53 3.62 1.48
N LEU A 219 -2.51 3.21 0.21
CA LEU A 219 -3.31 2.08 -0.29
C LEU A 219 -2.83 0.75 0.30
N GLU A 220 -1.53 0.52 0.43
CA GLU A 220 -0.99 -0.69 1.05
C GLU A 220 -1.34 -0.80 2.54
N ARG A 221 -1.27 0.32 3.27
CA ARG A 221 -1.65 0.35 4.69
C ARG A 221 -3.16 0.31 4.91
N LEU A 222 -3.96 0.73 3.93
CA LEU A 222 -5.42 0.82 4.01
C LEU A 222 -6.08 0.01 2.89
N PRO A 223 -6.20 -1.32 3.04
CA PRO A 223 -6.77 -2.20 2.02
C PRO A 223 -8.19 -1.81 1.57
N ILE A 224 -8.99 -1.19 2.45
CA ILE A 224 -10.32 -0.67 2.08
C ILE A 224 -10.25 0.40 0.99
N LEU A 225 -9.23 1.26 1.01
CA LEU A 225 -9.03 2.28 -0.02
C LEU A 225 -8.45 1.66 -1.29
N LYS A 226 -7.53 0.70 -1.17
CA LYS A 226 -7.00 -0.07 -2.32
C LYS A 226 -8.13 -0.79 -3.07
N LYS A 227 -9.00 -1.47 -2.32
CA LYS A 227 -10.19 -2.14 -2.86
C LYS A 227 -11.17 -1.16 -3.51
N PHE A 228 -11.40 0.00 -2.88
CA PHE A 228 -12.19 1.07 -3.49
C PHE A 228 -11.60 1.53 -4.83
N VAL A 229 -10.31 1.83 -4.90
CA VAL A 229 -9.63 2.24 -6.14
C VAL A 229 -9.80 1.16 -7.23
N HIS A 230 -9.68 -0.11 -6.88
CA HIS A 230 -9.93 -1.21 -7.81
C HIS A 230 -11.37 -1.27 -8.31
N ASN A 231 -12.35 -1.26 -7.40
CA ASN A 231 -13.77 -1.33 -7.73
C ASN A 231 -14.21 -0.18 -8.64
N GLN A 232 -13.66 1.01 -8.40
CA GLN A 232 -13.92 2.20 -9.21
C GLN A 232 -13.03 2.28 -10.47
N LYS A 233 -12.34 1.19 -10.83
CA LYS A 233 -11.50 1.02 -12.03
C LYS A 233 -10.36 2.05 -12.13
N GLY A 234 -9.80 2.44 -10.99
CA GLY A 234 -8.77 3.48 -10.86
C GLY A 234 -7.32 3.00 -10.82
N CYS A 235 -7.04 1.69 -10.71
CA CYS A 235 -5.69 1.18 -10.43
C CYS A 235 -4.62 1.66 -11.43
N HIS A 236 -4.94 1.64 -12.72
CA HIS A 236 -4.04 2.08 -13.80
C HIS A 236 -3.59 3.55 -13.69
N ARG A 237 -4.24 4.34 -12.82
CA ARG A 237 -3.93 5.74 -12.57
C ARG A 237 -3.01 5.94 -11.38
N VAL A 238 -2.68 4.89 -10.64
CA VAL A 238 -1.74 4.94 -9.52
C VAL A 238 -0.40 4.40 -10.01
N TYR A 239 0.58 5.29 -10.19
CA TYR A 239 1.89 4.89 -10.67
C TYR A 239 2.57 3.95 -9.69
N GLY A 240 3.19 2.88 -10.18
CA GLY A 240 3.86 1.84 -9.42
C GLY A 240 2.93 0.98 -8.56
N LEU A 241 1.60 1.03 -8.77
CA LEU A 241 0.67 0.22 -7.98
C LEU A 241 0.62 -1.22 -8.49
N GLU A 242 1.04 -2.13 -7.63
CA GLU A 242 0.77 -3.56 -7.78
C GLU A 242 -0.61 -3.87 -7.17
N CYS A 243 -1.61 -4.08 -8.02
CA CYS A 243 -2.98 -4.38 -7.57
C CYS A 243 -3.28 -5.86 -7.71
N GLU A 244 -3.37 -6.57 -6.58
CA GLU A 244 -3.64 -8.01 -6.54
C GLU A 244 -5.00 -8.40 -7.15
N TYR A 245 -5.92 -7.43 -7.26
CA TYR A 245 -7.24 -7.63 -7.85
C TYR A 245 -7.26 -7.40 -9.38
N CYS A 246 -6.25 -6.72 -9.94
CA CYS A 246 -6.17 -6.44 -11.38
C CYS A 246 -5.60 -7.62 -12.18
N ASP A 247 -4.60 -8.30 -11.63
CA ASP A 247 -3.89 -9.40 -12.30
C ASP A 247 -4.60 -10.76 -12.17
N GLY A 248 -5.76 -10.76 -11.51
CA GLY A 248 -6.62 -11.92 -11.39
C GLY A 248 -7.81 -11.58 -10.52
N GLY A 249 -9.00 -11.46 -11.14
CA GLY A 249 -10.23 -11.61 -10.39
C GLY A 249 -10.14 -12.92 -9.61
N GLU A 250 -10.16 -12.82 -8.27
CA GLU A 250 -10.25 -13.93 -7.30
C GLU A 250 -9.87 -15.31 -7.84
N ASN A 251 -8.57 -15.58 -8.08
CA ASN A 251 -8.11 -16.96 -8.25
C ASN A 251 -7.75 -17.55 -6.87
N PRO A 252 -8.43 -18.61 -6.40
CA PRO A 252 -8.12 -19.31 -5.14
C PRO A 252 -6.66 -19.76 -5.01
N GLU A 253 -5.97 -19.96 -6.13
CA GLU A 253 -4.55 -20.33 -6.15
C GLU A 253 -3.63 -19.18 -5.71
N THR A 254 -3.99 -17.93 -6.00
CA THR A 254 -3.20 -16.75 -5.61
C THR A 254 -3.29 -16.51 -4.09
N GLN A 255 -4.46 -16.76 -3.49
CA GLN A 255 -4.60 -16.75 -2.02
C GLN A 255 -3.78 -17.87 -1.37
N LYS A 256 -3.83 -19.09 -1.92
CA LYS A 256 -2.97 -20.19 -1.47
C LYS A 256 -1.49 -19.83 -1.59
N LEU A 257 -1.08 -19.20 -2.69
CA LEU A 257 0.31 -18.77 -2.90
C LEU A 257 0.74 -17.69 -1.89
N LEU A 258 -0.15 -16.75 -1.56
CA LEU A 258 0.11 -15.71 -0.54
C LEU A 258 0.23 -16.31 0.87
N VAL A 259 -0.61 -17.28 1.21
CA VAL A 259 -0.53 -18.01 2.48
C VAL A 259 0.77 -18.82 2.55
N LEU A 260 1.09 -19.58 1.50
CA LEU A 260 2.33 -20.36 1.41
C LEU A 260 3.59 -19.48 1.48
N LYS A 261 3.57 -18.29 0.86
CA LYS A 261 4.68 -17.33 0.94
C LYS A 261 4.88 -16.81 2.36
N LYS A 262 3.79 -16.54 3.10
CA LYS A 262 3.87 -16.12 4.51
C LYS A 262 4.40 -17.26 5.40
N GLU A 263 3.90 -18.48 5.20
CA GLU A 263 4.38 -19.66 5.93
C GLU A 263 5.86 -19.96 5.66
N LEU A 264 6.31 -19.83 4.40
CA LEU A 264 7.72 -19.96 4.04
C LEU A 264 8.60 -18.91 4.72
N ALA A 265 8.15 -17.66 4.80
CA ALA A 265 8.90 -16.60 5.49
C ALA A 265 9.02 -16.85 7.00
N GLU A 266 7.97 -17.37 7.64
CA GLU A 266 8.01 -17.74 9.06
C GLU A 266 8.89 -18.98 9.30
N LEU A 267 8.84 -19.97 8.41
CA LEU A 267 9.74 -21.14 8.46
C LEU A 267 11.21 -20.75 8.29
N GLN A 268 11.52 -19.81 7.39
CA GLN A 268 12.88 -19.30 7.21
C GLN A 268 13.39 -18.61 8.48
N LYS A 269 12.56 -17.76 9.11
CA LYS A 269 12.93 -17.13 10.40
C LYS A 269 13.16 -18.16 11.49
N ALA A 270 12.32 -19.19 11.58
CA ALA A 270 12.48 -20.27 12.55
C ALA A 270 13.77 -21.07 12.30
N HIS A 271 14.06 -21.40 11.05
CA HIS A 271 15.29 -22.08 10.65
C HIS A 271 16.54 -21.25 11.00
N ASP A 272 16.53 -19.95 10.70
CA ASP A 272 17.64 -19.06 11.03
C ASP A 272 17.87 -18.95 12.54
N LYS A 273 16.80 -18.97 13.33
CA LYS A 273 16.89 -19.01 14.78
C LYS A 273 17.54 -20.32 15.26
N ILE A 274 17.11 -21.47 14.74
CA ILE A 274 17.68 -22.78 15.07
C ILE A 274 19.16 -22.83 14.67
N CYS A 275 19.53 -22.35 13.48
CA CYS A 275 20.92 -22.29 13.05
C CYS A 275 21.79 -21.43 13.98
N LYS A 276 21.26 -20.31 14.48
CA LYS A 276 21.97 -19.47 15.47
C LYS A 276 22.17 -20.20 16.80
N GLU A 277 21.13 -20.86 17.30
CA GLU A 277 21.19 -21.66 18.53
C GLU A 277 22.18 -22.83 18.40
N TYR A 278 22.19 -23.53 17.26
CA TYR A 278 23.14 -24.62 17.01
C TYR A 278 24.59 -24.12 16.95
N ARG A 279 24.83 -22.99 16.28
CA ARG A 279 26.17 -22.35 16.27
C ARG A 279 26.61 -21.89 17.65
N GLN A 280 25.68 -21.49 18.50
CA GLN A 280 25.97 -21.11 19.87
C GLN A 280 26.36 -22.33 20.71
N LYS A 281 25.54 -23.39 20.69
CA LYS A 281 25.85 -24.65 21.39
C LYS A 281 27.14 -25.30 20.90
N SER A 282 27.41 -25.26 19.59
CA SER A 282 28.66 -25.80 19.03
C SER A 282 29.89 -25.05 19.53
N ARG A 283 29.78 -23.74 19.83
CA ARG A 283 30.86 -22.96 20.44
C ARG A 283 31.02 -23.30 21.92
N GLU A 284 29.92 -23.43 22.66
CA GLU A 284 29.93 -23.86 24.06
C GLU A 284 30.54 -25.25 24.23
N ILE A 285 30.23 -26.20 23.34
CA ILE A 285 30.84 -27.54 23.34
C ILE A 285 32.35 -27.44 23.10
N GLN A 286 32.80 -26.64 22.12
CA GLN A 286 34.23 -26.45 21.85
C GLN A 286 34.98 -25.78 23.02
N GLU A 287 34.31 -24.88 23.76
CA GLU A 287 34.86 -24.27 24.96
C GLU A 287 34.98 -25.28 26.10
N LEU A 288 33.93 -26.08 26.35
CA LEU A 288 33.95 -27.15 27.34
C LEU A 288 34.97 -28.26 27.02
N GLU A 289 35.16 -28.60 25.75
CA GLU A 289 36.19 -29.54 25.31
C GLU A 289 37.60 -29.02 25.61
N LYS A 290 37.85 -27.71 25.40
CA LYS A 290 39.13 -27.07 25.74
C LYS A 290 39.35 -26.94 27.25
N GLU A 291 38.30 -26.70 28.03
CA GLU A 291 38.38 -26.67 29.49
C GLU A 291 38.60 -28.06 30.11
N ASN A 292 38.09 -29.10 29.47
CA ASN A 292 38.28 -30.49 29.91
C ASN A 292 39.59 -31.13 29.40
N GLU A 293 40.24 -30.60 28.37
CA GLU A 293 41.58 -31.06 27.92
C GLU A 293 42.61 -31.22 29.05
N PRO A 294 42.80 -30.25 29.98
CA PRO A 294 43.74 -30.41 31.08
C PRO A 294 43.31 -31.45 32.13
N VAL A 295 42.00 -31.72 32.26
CA VAL A 295 41.46 -32.76 33.16
C VAL A 295 41.69 -34.15 32.58
N VAL A 296 41.41 -34.33 31.28
CA VAL A 296 41.67 -35.59 30.56
C VAL A 296 43.17 -35.88 30.48
N LYS A 297 44.03 -34.86 30.31
CA LYS A 297 45.49 -35.02 30.39
C LYS A 297 45.95 -35.44 31.79
N ARG A 298 45.32 -34.93 32.86
CA ARG A 298 45.60 -35.34 34.24
C ARG A 298 45.20 -36.80 34.51
N MET A 299 44.02 -37.23 34.08
CA MET A 299 43.57 -38.62 34.21
C MET A 299 44.49 -39.60 33.45
N LYS A 300 44.99 -39.22 32.26
CA LYS A 300 45.96 -40.05 31.51
C LYS A 300 47.35 -40.11 32.15
N LEU A 301 47.73 -39.10 32.94
CA LEU A 301 48.97 -39.12 33.71
C LEU A 301 48.84 -40.05 34.92
N ASP A 302 47.69 -40.02 35.60
CA ASP A 302 47.39 -40.89 36.74
C ASP A 302 47.30 -42.38 36.31
N ASP A 303 46.67 -42.69 35.17
CA ASP A 303 46.64 -44.05 34.60
C ASP A 303 48.05 -44.55 34.18
N SER A 304 48.95 -43.66 33.78
CA SER A 304 50.34 -44.04 33.43
C SER A 304 51.20 -44.28 34.66
N TYR A 305 50.89 -43.64 35.79
CA TYR A 305 51.57 -43.85 37.06
C TYR A 305 51.15 -45.19 37.70
N GLU A 306 49.87 -45.58 37.62
CA GLU A 306 49.42 -46.90 38.10
C GLU A 306 50.03 -48.06 37.29
N LEU A 307 50.18 -47.92 35.96
CA LEU A 307 50.84 -48.94 35.11
C LEU A 307 52.35 -49.05 35.35
N SER A 308 53.01 -48.01 35.88
CA SER A 308 54.45 -48.06 36.20
C SER A 308 54.77 -48.66 37.58
N ILE A 309 53.80 -48.71 38.50
CA ILE A 309 53.98 -49.32 39.83
C ILE A 309 53.90 -50.85 39.75
N ASP A 310 53.09 -51.40 38.84
CA ASP A 310 52.94 -52.86 38.67
C ASP A 310 54.13 -53.54 37.95
N ASP A 311 54.99 -52.78 37.24
CA ASP A 311 56.19 -53.30 36.56
C ASP A 311 57.48 -53.18 37.40
N GLU A 312 57.54 -52.32 38.42
CA GLU A 312 58.65 -52.28 39.38
C GLU A 312 58.52 -53.34 40.50
N GLU A 313 57.32 -53.85 40.79
CA GLU A 313 57.13 -54.96 41.77
C GLU A 313 57.31 -56.37 41.18
N ARG A 314 57.42 -56.54 39.85
CA ARG A 314 57.62 -57.87 39.21
C ARG A 314 59.05 -58.23 38.85
N ASN A 315 60.01 -57.32 39.04
CA ASN A 315 61.44 -57.56 38.77
C ASN A 315 62.33 -57.40 40.02
N ALA A 316 61.83 -57.81 41.19
CA ALA A 316 62.66 -58.06 42.36
C ALA A 316 63.25 -59.49 42.31
N PRO A 317 64.58 -59.69 42.19
CA PRO A 317 65.17 -61.02 42.28
C PRO A 317 65.16 -61.48 43.75
N SER A 318 64.48 -62.59 43.99
CA SER A 318 64.45 -63.31 45.25
C SER A 318 65.55 -64.38 45.31
N THR A 319 66.62 -64.10 46.07
CA THR A 319 67.44 -65.08 46.82
C THR A 319 68.25 -64.28 47.86
N SER A 320 67.94 -64.31 49.16
CA SER A 320 68.28 -65.35 50.15
C SER A 320 69.78 -65.61 50.34
N ASN A 321 70.31 -65.02 51.42
CA ASN A 321 71.37 -65.44 52.35
C ASN A 321 72.81 -65.71 51.85
N LEU A 322 73.68 -64.75 52.18
CA LEU A 322 74.82 -64.98 53.07
C LEU A 322 74.51 -64.31 54.43
N SER A 323 74.53 -65.15 55.47
CA SER A 323 74.41 -64.92 56.94
C SER A 323 73.10 -64.38 57.51
#